data_AF-A0AA86RDC8-F1
#
_entry.id   AF-A0AA86RDC8-F1
#
_cell.length_a   1.000
_cell.length_b   1.000
_cell.length_c   1.000
_cell.angle_alpha   90.00
_cell.angle_beta   90.00
_cell.angle_gamma   90.00
#
_symmetry.space_group_name_H-M   'P 1'
#
loop_
_entity.id
_entity.type
_entity.pdbx_description
1 polymer ?
#
loop_
_entity_poly.entity_id
_entity_poly.type
_entity_poly.pdbx_seq_one_letter_code
_entity_poly.pdbx_strand_id
1 'polypeptide(L)'
;MSYHIWSDNEIQMLIAGLKRYNFDWDELRCKILPNLTVAQIKNKFYSNRYYKTLSMQPITLQEKILLKSLKHIGQQKTNQEIQLEMSELLNKLSESLTK
;
A
#
# COMPACT_ATOMS: atom_id res chain seq x y z
N MET A 1 -1.47 18.02 33.42
CA MET A 1 -1.44 17.00 32.33
C MET A 1 0.01 16.80 31.94
N SER A 2 0.54 15.59 32.12
CA SER A 2 1.92 15.28 31.70
C SER A 2 1.90 14.83 30.24
N TYR A 3 2.77 15.43 29.42
CA TYR A 3 2.93 15.05 28.02
C TYR A 3 3.99 13.96 27.90
N HIS A 4 3.70 12.92 27.13
CA HIS A 4 4.70 11.88 26.84
C HIS A 4 5.81 12.45 25.96
N ILE A 5 7.05 12.36 26.44
CA ILE A 5 8.23 12.76 25.69
C ILE A 5 8.70 11.55 24.89
N TRP A 6 8.67 11.66 23.57
CA TRP A 6 9.08 10.58 22.67
C TRP A 6 10.60 10.53 22.54
N SER A 7 11.19 9.39 22.85
CA SER A 7 12.58 9.07 22.54
C SER A 7 12.77 8.73 21.05
N ASP A 8 14.00 8.85 20.57
CA ASP A 8 14.36 8.47 19.19
C ASP A 8 14.10 6.99 18.93
N ASN A 9 14.31 6.13 19.93
CA ASN A 9 14.00 4.70 19.82
C ASN A 9 12.50 4.46 19.62
N GLU A 10 11.63 5.11 20.39
CA GLU A 10 10.18 5.00 20.21
C GLU A 10 9.73 5.53 18.84
N ILE A 11 10.39 6.56 18.31
CA ILE A 11 10.12 7.06 16.96
C ILE A 11 10.52 6.01 15.90
N GLN A 12 11.68 5.39 16.03
CA GLN A 12 12.10 4.32 15.11
C GLN A 12 11.17 3.11 15.19
N MET A 13 10.76 2.73 16.40
CA MET A 13 9.79 1.66 16.63
C MET A 13 8.43 2.00 16.01
N LEU A 14 7.94 3.24 16.14
CA LEU A 14 6.72 3.70 15.48
C LEU A 14 6.83 3.56 13.94
N ILE A 15 7.94 4.00 13.34
CA ILE A 15 8.18 3.86 11.89
C ILE A 15 8.18 2.39 11.47
N ALA A 16 8.89 1.52 12.22
CA ALA A 16 8.95 0.09 11.93
C ALA A 16 7.58 -0.59 12.08
N GLY A 17 6.81 -0.20 13.11
CA GLY A 17 5.45 -0.66 13.33
C GLY A 17 4.51 -0.27 12.20
N LEU A 18 4.57 0.97 11.74
CA LEU A 18 3.78 1.45 10.60
C LEU A 18 4.15 0.71 9.30
N LYS A 19 5.42 0.36 9.08
CA LYS A 19 5.82 -0.44 7.90
C LYS A 19 5.26 -1.87 7.94
N ARG A 20 5.11 -2.46 9.13
CA ARG A 20 4.70 -3.85 9.31
C ARG A 20 3.19 -4.05 9.42
N TYR A 21 2.53 -3.15 10.15
CA TYR A 21 1.12 -3.24 10.51
C TYR A 21 0.27 -2.14 9.85
N ASN A 22 0.88 -1.29 9.04
CA ASN A 22 0.23 -0.19 8.33
C ASN A 22 -0.46 0.78 9.29
N PHE A 23 -1.79 0.74 9.38
CA PHE A 23 -2.60 1.58 10.28
C PHE A 23 -3.38 0.75 11.30
N ASP A 24 -3.00 -0.50 11.54
CA ASP A 24 -3.52 -1.27 12.66
C ASP A 24 -2.87 -0.78 13.97
N TRP A 25 -3.52 0.21 14.57
CA TRP A 25 -3.02 0.88 15.77
C TRP A 25 -3.05 -0.02 17.01
N ASP A 26 -3.95 -0.98 17.06
CA ASP A 26 -4.10 -1.89 18.18
C ASP A 26 -3.01 -2.96 18.14
N GLU A 27 -2.70 -3.54 16.98
CA GLU A 27 -1.53 -4.42 16.83
C GLU A 27 -0.23 -3.66 17.09
N LEU A 28 -0.08 -2.45 16.53
CA LEU A 28 1.13 -1.64 16.71
C LEU A 28 1.36 -1.33 18.20
N ARG A 29 0.31 -0.95 18.92
CA ARG A 29 0.37 -0.78 20.37
C ARG A 29 0.76 -2.08 21.06
N CYS A 30 0.03 -3.17 20.80
CA CYS A 30 0.22 -4.43 21.51
C CYS A 30 1.61 -5.05 21.29
N LYS A 31 2.19 -4.88 20.10
CA LYS A 31 3.44 -5.57 19.71
C LYS A 31 4.68 -4.69 19.79
N ILE A 32 4.55 -3.38 19.60
CA ILE A 32 5.71 -2.48 19.40
C ILE A 32 5.78 -1.42 20.51
N LEU A 33 4.68 -0.74 20.82
CA LEU A 33 4.64 0.35 21.80
C LEU A 33 3.63 0.06 22.93
N PRO A 34 3.82 -1.00 23.73
CA PRO A 34 2.83 -1.43 24.72
C PRO A 34 2.62 -0.43 25.85
N ASN A 35 3.61 0.42 26.10
CA ASN A 35 3.57 1.45 27.15
C ASN A 35 2.81 2.71 26.72
N LEU A 36 2.37 2.79 25.45
CA LEU A 36 1.65 3.94 24.92
C LEU A 36 0.19 3.59 24.66
N THR A 37 -0.66 4.60 24.73
CA THR A 37 -2.03 4.50 24.28
C THR A 37 -2.12 4.70 22.76
N VAL A 38 -3.13 4.10 22.13
CA VAL A 38 -3.43 4.35 20.71
C VAL A 38 -3.57 5.85 20.41
N ALA A 39 -4.16 6.62 21.34
CA ALA A 39 -4.31 8.06 21.20
C ALA A 39 -2.94 8.77 21.15
N GLN A 40 -2.00 8.44 22.02
CA GLN A 40 -0.64 9.02 22.00
C GLN A 40 0.10 8.68 20.70
N ILE A 41 -0.04 7.44 20.22
CA ILE A 41 0.56 6.97 18.97
C ILE A 41 -0.01 7.76 17.78
N LYS A 42 -1.34 7.85 17.67
CA LYS A 42 -2.01 8.62 16.61
C LYS A 42 -1.65 10.10 16.67
N ASN A 43 -1.67 10.70 17.86
CA ASN A 43 -1.28 12.09 18.03
C ASN A 43 0.15 12.32 17.54
N LYS A 44 1.11 11.46 17.90
CA LYS A 44 2.48 11.57 17.39
C LYS A 44 2.56 11.43 15.87
N PHE A 45 1.83 10.47 15.29
CA PHE A 45 1.78 10.26 13.85
C PHE A 45 1.25 11.51 13.11
N TYR A 46 0.12 12.07 13.56
CA TYR A 46 -0.49 13.24 12.92
C TYR A 46 0.21 14.56 13.23
N SER A 47 0.85 14.70 14.40
CA SER A 47 1.60 15.90 14.76
C SER A 47 2.93 16.02 14.02
N ASN A 48 3.54 14.91 13.61
CA ASN A 48 4.86 14.96 12.99
C ASN A 48 4.76 15.12 11.46
N ARG A 49 5.14 16.29 10.95
CA ARG A 49 5.20 16.60 9.51
C ARG A 49 6.11 15.62 8.73
N TYR A 50 7.03 14.92 9.41
CA TYR A 50 7.87 13.87 8.84
C TYR A 50 7.09 12.67 8.25
N TYR A 51 5.89 12.37 8.75
CA TYR A 51 5.08 11.28 8.18
C TYR A 51 4.28 11.72 6.96
N LYS A 52 3.97 13.02 6.83
CA LYS A 52 3.49 13.59 5.56
C LYS A 52 4.56 13.45 4.48
N THR A 53 5.84 13.62 4.81
CA THR A 53 6.93 13.44 3.85
C THR A 53 7.35 11.99 3.61
N LEU A 54 7.04 11.03 4.49
CA LEU A 54 7.17 9.60 4.16
C LEU A 54 6.15 9.15 3.09
N SER A 55 4.97 9.78 3.02
CA SER A 55 4.08 9.68 1.84
C SER A 55 4.55 10.52 0.64
N MET A 56 5.61 11.31 0.79
CA MET A 56 6.20 12.17 -0.24
C MET A 56 7.72 12.04 -0.31
N GLN A 57 8.27 10.83 -0.15
CA GLN A 57 9.61 10.62 -0.70
C GLN A 57 9.46 10.86 -2.21
N PRO A 58 10.27 11.73 -2.83
CA PRO A 58 10.23 11.87 -4.27
C PRO A 58 10.61 10.51 -4.84
N ILE A 59 9.59 9.78 -5.28
CA ILE A 59 9.75 8.60 -6.14
C ILE A 59 10.78 9.01 -7.18
N THR A 60 11.95 8.38 -7.12
CA THR A 60 12.98 8.60 -8.14
C THR A 60 12.36 8.34 -9.50
N LEU A 61 12.84 8.99 -10.56
CA LEU A 61 12.32 8.72 -11.91
C LEU A 61 12.33 7.21 -12.21
N GLN A 62 13.32 6.49 -11.66
CA GLN A 62 13.44 5.04 -11.72
C GLN A 62 12.30 4.31 -10.99
N GLU A 63 11.95 4.69 -9.76
CA GLU A 63 10.80 4.12 -9.04
C GLU A 63 9.46 4.47 -9.72
N LYS A 64 9.35 5.64 -10.36
CA LYS A 64 8.13 6.04 -11.09
C LYS A 64 7.94 5.19 -12.34
N ILE A 65 9.06 4.90 -13.02
CA ILE A 65 9.10 3.97 -14.14
C ILE A 65 8.76 2.57 -13.65
N LEU A 66 9.36 2.11 -12.54
CA LEU A 66 9.07 0.79 -11.96
C LEU A 66 7.59 0.64 -11.61
N LEU A 67 6.98 1.64 -10.96
CA LEU A 67 5.55 1.65 -10.63
C LEU A 67 4.65 1.69 -11.87
N LYS A 68 5.03 2.43 -12.92
CA LYS A 68 4.31 2.40 -14.21
C LYS A 68 4.40 1.02 -14.87
N SER A 69 5.58 0.40 -14.86
CA SER A 69 5.78 -0.95 -15.40
C SER A 69 5.03 -2.01 -14.59
N LEU A 70 4.99 -1.89 -13.26
CA LEU A 70 4.26 -2.80 -12.38
C LEU A 70 2.73 -2.73 -12.58
N LYS A 71 2.17 -1.56 -12.93
CA LYS A 71 0.74 -1.43 -13.30
C LYS A 71 0.39 -2.22 -14.56
N HIS A 72 1.31 -2.35 -15.50
CA HIS A 72 1.09 -3.15 -16.71
C HIS A 72 1.37 -4.65 -16.50
N ILE A 73 2.17 -5.03 -15.50
CA ILE A 73 2.40 -6.44 -15.16
C ILE A 73 1.13 -7.11 -14.62
N GLY A 74 0.26 -6.36 -13.92
CA GLY A 74 -1.07 -6.85 -13.51
C GLY A 74 -2.11 -6.95 -14.63
N GLN A 75 -1.79 -6.52 -15.86
CA GLN A 75 -2.66 -6.59 -17.04
C GLN A 75 -2.18 -7.61 -18.08
N GLN A 76 -1.22 -8.47 -17.73
CA GLN A 76 -0.90 -9.61 -18.58
C GLN A 76 -2.02 -10.63 -18.43
N LYS A 77 -3.06 -10.52 -19.29
CA LYS A 77 -4.03 -11.58 -19.49
C LYS A 77 -3.24 -12.86 -19.74
N THR A 78 -3.58 -13.92 -19.02
CA THR A 78 -2.91 -15.20 -19.23
C THR A 78 -3.18 -15.67 -20.66
N ASN A 79 -2.29 -16.48 -21.23
CA ASN A 79 -2.51 -17.07 -22.56
C ASN A 79 -3.87 -17.82 -22.64
N GLN A 80 -4.37 -18.34 -21.51
CA GLN A 80 -5.67 -19.00 -21.44
C GLN A 80 -6.85 -18.02 -21.58
N GLU A 81 -6.79 -16.86 -20.94
CA GLU A 81 -7.83 -15.82 -21.07
C GLU A 81 -7.89 -15.25 -22.49
N ILE A 82 -6.73 -15.06 -23.13
CA ILE A 82 -6.63 -14.62 -24.52
C ILE A 82 -7.27 -15.64 -25.47
N GLN A 83 -7.03 -16.94 -25.23
CA GLN A 83 -7.61 -18.02 -26.04
C GLN A 83 -9.14 -18.09 -25.86
N LEU A 84 -9.64 -17.91 -24.63
CA LEU A 84 -11.07 -17.91 -24.36
C LEU A 84 -11.77 -16.75 -25.07
N GLU A 85 -11.24 -15.53 -24.97
CA GLU A 85 -11.78 -14.35 -25.63
C GLU A 85 -11.76 -14.49 -27.16
N MET A 86 -10.68 -15.06 -27.72
CA MET A 86 -10.61 -15.36 -29.16
C MET A 86 -11.71 -16.33 -29.60
N SER A 87 -11.97 -17.39 -28.81
CA SER A 87 -13.02 -18.36 -29.13
C SER A 87 -14.43 -17.75 -29.09
N GLU A 88 -14.69 -16.86 -28.14
CA GLU A 88 -15.97 -16.14 -28.06
C GLU A 88 -16.17 -15.19 -29.24
N LEU A 89 -15.12 -14.49 -29.67
CA LEU A 89 -15.17 -13.61 -30.84
C LEU A 89 -15.43 -14.40 -32.12
N LEU A 90 -14.79 -15.55 -32.30
CA LEU A 90 -15.03 -16.43 -33.44
C LEU A 90 -16.48 -16.94 -33.48
N ASN A 91 -17.04 -17.31 -32.33
CA ASN A 91 -18.44 -17.72 -32.23
C ASN A 91 -19.40 -16.59 -32.62
N LYS A 92 -19.19 -15.37 -32.08
CA LYS A 92 -20.01 -14.20 -32.44
C LYS A 92 -19.95 -13.86 -33.93
N LEU A 93 -18.77 -14.03 -34.55
CA LEU A 93 -18.61 -13.83 -35.99
C LEU A 93 -19.37 -14.89 -36.78
N SER A 94 -19.33 -16.16 -36.34
CA SER A 94 -20.09 -17.25 -36.97
C SER A 94 -21.60 -17.03 -36.89
N GLU A 95 -22.10 -16.56 -35.75
CA GLU A 95 -23.52 -16.26 -35.51
C GLU A 95 -23.98 -15.05 -36.34
N SER A 96 -23.11 -14.07 -36.56
CA SER A 96 -23.39 -12.91 -37.40
C SER A 96 -23.37 -13.24 -38.90
N LEU A 97 -22.69 -14.31 -39.32
CA LEU A 97 -22.64 -14.78 -40.71
C LEU A 97 -23.74 -15.78 -41.05
N THR A 98 -24.45 -16.31 -40.05
CA THR A 98 -25.55 -17.28 -40.20
C THR A 98 -26.94 -16.65 -40.02
N LYS A 99 -27.02 -15.33 -39.87
CA LYS A 99 -28.23 -14.51 -40.02
C LYS A 99 -28.23 -13.81 -41.38
#